data_AF-A0A978W754-F1
#
_entry.id   AF-A0A978W754-F1
#
_cell.length_a   1.000
_cell.length_b   1.000
_cell.length_c   1.000
_cell.angle_alpha   90.00
_cell.angle_beta   90.00
_cell.angle_gamma   90.00
#
_symmetry.space_group_name_H-M   'P 1'
#
loop_
_entity.id
_entity.type
_entity.pdbx_description
1 polymer ?
#
loop_
_entity_poly.entity_id
_entity_poly.type
_entity_poly.pdbx_seq_one_letter_code
_entity_poly.pdbx_strand_id
1 'polypeptide(L)'
;LHYFFTFLSFVTVVGWAASAEKNMLPQRAWYPYNTSKSPAYELTYAHQCIAVYMAAAVNISLDTLFTALVAQCCCRLQLLGLSLRTLFDDLDVWDKNIITLSEEKMISSRLHQCIDSHQSVLNSVVQLQNCFSEPILIQITVSMIIICVTAYQLAFEASNPVRVLSMVAYLMCMMLQIFLYCYQG
;
A
#
# COMPACT_ATOMS: atom_id res chain seq x y z
N LEU A 1 7.76 -7.33 -3.93
CA LEU A 1 7.15 -6.00 -4.10
C LEU A 1 7.59 -5.00 -3.02
N HIS A 2 7.39 -5.29 -1.73
CA HIS A 2 7.83 -4.44 -0.63
C HIS A 2 9.33 -4.02 -0.73
N TYR A 3 10.24 -4.98 -0.88
CA TYR A 3 11.69 -4.69 -1.04
C TYR A 3 12.01 -3.80 -2.25
N PHE A 4 11.23 -3.94 -3.33
CA PHE A 4 11.40 -3.12 -4.53
C PHE A 4 10.95 -1.68 -4.29
N PHE A 5 9.83 -1.47 -3.60
CA PHE A 5 9.39 -0.14 -3.15
C PHE A 5 10.40 0.51 -2.20
N THR A 6 10.87 -0.22 -1.19
CA THR A 6 11.89 0.30 -0.26
C THR A 6 13.17 0.69 -0.98
N PHE A 7 13.61 -0.11 -1.95
CA PHE A 7 14.78 0.21 -2.77
C PHE A 7 14.57 1.46 -3.62
N LEU A 8 13.44 1.57 -4.34
CA LEU A 8 13.09 2.75 -5.12
C LEU A 8 13.05 4.02 -4.27
N SER A 9 12.37 3.97 -3.12
CA SER A 9 12.29 5.11 -2.21
C SER A 9 13.66 5.49 -1.64
N PHE A 10 14.51 4.51 -1.32
CA PHE A 10 15.88 4.79 -0.90
C PHE A 10 16.67 5.50 -2.01
N VAL A 11 16.59 5.02 -3.26
CA VAL A 11 17.23 5.66 -4.42
C VAL A 11 16.72 7.10 -4.61
N THR A 12 15.41 7.34 -4.49
CA THR A 12 14.83 8.69 -4.59
C THR A 12 15.35 9.62 -3.50
N VAL A 13 15.36 9.18 -2.24
CA VAL A 13 15.82 10.01 -1.10
C VAL A 13 17.31 10.33 -1.23
N VAL A 14 18.14 9.33 -1.54
CA VAL A 14 19.58 9.52 -1.74
C VAL A 14 19.84 10.42 -2.93
N GLY A 15 19.11 10.24 -4.03
CA GLY A 15 19.28 11.04 -5.23
C GLY A 15 18.85 12.50 -5.04
N TRP A 16 17.80 12.77 -4.25
CA TRP A 16 17.43 14.14 -3.86
C TRP A 16 18.46 14.77 -2.92
N ALA A 17 18.98 14.02 -1.95
CA ALA A 17 20.05 14.48 -1.08
C ALA A 17 21.32 14.82 -1.87
N ALA A 18 21.76 13.91 -2.77
CA ALA A 18 22.93 14.11 -3.61
C ALA A 18 22.76 15.20 -4.67
N SER A 19 21.52 15.47 -5.11
CA SER A 19 21.21 16.56 -6.05
C SER A 19 21.06 17.92 -5.37
N ALA A 20 21.09 18.02 -4.04
CA ALA A 20 20.98 19.29 -3.34
C ALA A 20 22.17 20.20 -3.70
N GLU A 21 21.88 21.45 -4.07
CA GLU A 21 22.92 22.43 -4.38
C GLU A 21 23.78 22.73 -3.14
N LYS A 22 25.06 23.06 -3.37
CA LYS A 22 26.02 23.32 -2.31
C LYS A 22 25.53 24.45 -1.39
N ASN A 23 25.47 24.18 -0.08
CA ASN A 23 24.96 25.08 0.97
C ASN A 23 23.44 25.34 0.93
N MET A 24 22.67 24.52 0.22
CA MET A 24 21.21 24.53 0.29
C MET A 24 20.68 23.23 0.90
N LEU A 25 19.61 23.37 1.69
CA LEU A 25 18.92 22.23 2.25
C LEU A 25 18.18 21.45 1.15
N PRO A 26 18.12 20.11 1.21
CA PRO A 26 17.38 19.27 0.26
C PRO A 26 15.90 19.67 0.17
N GLN A 27 15.31 20.08 1.29
CA GLN A 27 13.99 20.67 1.35
C GLN A 27 14.09 22.12 1.82
N ARG A 28 13.56 23.05 1.01
CA ARG A 28 13.45 24.45 1.37
C ARG A 28 12.41 24.61 2.47
N ALA A 29 12.87 24.87 3.69
CA ALA A 29 12.04 25.12 4.86
C ALA A 29 12.60 26.29 5.68
N TRP A 30 11.71 27.01 6.36
CA TRP A 30 12.10 28.08 7.28
C TRP A 30 12.38 27.50 8.66
N TYR A 31 13.50 27.90 9.25
CA TYR A 31 13.90 27.51 10.61
C TYR A 31 14.15 28.77 11.44
N PRO A 32 13.84 28.75 12.75
CA PRO A 32 14.07 29.89 13.65
C PRO A 32 15.56 30.11 14.00
N TYR A 33 16.49 29.45 13.30
CA TYR A 33 17.93 29.53 13.48
C TYR A 33 18.66 29.59 12.13
N ASN A 34 19.92 30.03 12.12
CA ASN A 34 20.70 30.19 10.89
C ASN A 34 21.19 28.82 10.37
N THR A 35 20.47 28.27 9.39
CA THR A 35 20.77 26.98 8.75
C THR A 35 21.95 27.06 7.78
N SER A 36 22.53 28.23 7.49
CA SER A 36 23.68 28.36 6.59
C SER A 36 25.04 28.25 7.29
N LYS A 37 25.07 28.11 8.63
CA LYS A 37 26.31 28.01 9.41
C LYS A 37 26.47 26.61 10.02
N SER A 38 27.70 26.10 10.00
CA SER A 38 28.06 24.87 10.73
C SER A 38 28.04 25.17 12.25
N PRO A 39 27.55 24.26 13.12
CA PRO A 39 27.09 22.87 12.84
C PRO A 39 25.58 22.75 12.53
N ALA A 40 24.80 23.84 12.59
CA ALA A 40 23.35 23.80 12.44
C ALA A 40 22.90 23.34 11.04
N TYR A 41 23.67 23.66 10.00
CA TYR A 41 23.43 23.17 8.63
C TYR A 41 23.43 21.64 8.56
N GLU A 42 24.52 21.01 9.01
CA GLU A 42 24.74 19.56 8.91
C GLU A 42 23.68 18.79 9.71
N LEU A 43 23.35 19.27 10.91
CA LEU A 43 22.33 18.66 11.75
C LEU A 43 20.95 18.74 11.10
N THR A 44 20.61 19.89 10.51
CA THR A 44 19.32 20.08 9.83
C THR A 44 19.23 19.25 8.56
N TYR A 45 20.34 19.15 7.81
CA TYR A 45 20.43 18.33 6.62
C TYR A 45 20.20 16.84 6.94
N ALA A 46 20.89 16.32 7.97
CA ALA A 46 20.71 14.94 8.43
C ALA A 46 19.28 14.70 8.92
N HIS A 47 18.73 15.65 9.68
CA HIS A 47 17.36 15.58 10.16
C HIS A 47 16.35 15.50 9.01
N GLN A 48 16.47 16.35 7.98
CA GLN A 48 15.58 16.31 6.81
C GLN A 48 15.67 14.96 6.08
N CYS A 49 16.87 14.44 5.84
CA CYS A 49 17.04 13.15 5.16
C CYS A 49 16.39 12.00 5.94
N ILE A 50 16.60 11.97 7.26
CA ILE A 50 16.00 10.96 8.14
C ILE A 50 14.47 11.12 8.17
N ALA A 51 13.96 12.33 8.30
CA ALA A 51 12.53 12.61 8.34
C ALA A 51 11.82 12.16 7.05
N VAL A 52 12.39 12.48 5.88
CA VAL A 52 11.85 12.06 4.58
C VAL A 52 11.89 10.53 4.44
N TYR A 53 12.98 9.89 4.84
CA TYR A 53 13.08 8.43 4.81
C TYR A 53 12.04 7.76 5.72
N MET A 54 11.89 8.24 6.96
CA MET A 54 10.87 7.72 7.88
C MET A 54 9.46 7.93 7.33
N ALA A 55 9.17 9.11 6.78
CA ALA A 55 7.87 9.38 6.15
C ALA A 55 7.59 8.42 4.99
N ALA A 56 8.58 8.17 4.13
CA ALA A 56 8.45 7.21 3.03
C ALA A 56 8.21 5.78 3.57
N ALA A 57 8.94 5.35 4.59
CA ALA A 57 8.77 4.03 5.19
C ALA A 57 7.38 3.83 5.81
N VAL A 58 6.84 4.85 6.48
CA VAL A 58 5.48 4.82 7.03
C VAL A 58 4.44 4.71 5.92
N ASN A 59 4.59 5.48 4.84
CA ASN A 59 3.68 5.39 3.68
C ASN A 59 3.68 3.98 3.07
N ILE A 60 4.87 3.42 2.78
CA ILE A 60 5.00 2.05 2.24
C ILE A 60 4.36 1.03 3.18
N SER A 61 4.52 1.20 4.49
CA SER A 61 3.96 0.30 5.49
C SER A 61 2.43 0.35 5.49
N LEU A 62 1.84 1.54 5.35
CA LEU A 62 0.39 1.72 5.25
C LEU A 62 -0.17 1.11 3.97
N ASP A 63 0.47 1.33 2.82
CA ASP A 63 0.08 0.72 1.54
C ASP A 63 0.13 -0.81 1.63
N THR A 64 1.21 -1.34 2.22
CA THR A 64 1.41 -2.78 2.39
C THR A 64 0.40 -3.37 3.35
N LEU A 65 0.11 -2.70 4.46
CA LEU A 65 -0.90 -3.13 5.43
C LEU A 65 -2.28 -3.20 4.76
N PHE A 66 -2.66 -2.14 4.04
CA PHE A 66 -3.95 -2.09 3.34
C PHE A 66 -4.07 -3.25 2.33
N THR A 67 -3.10 -3.38 1.42
CA THR A 67 -3.12 -4.43 0.40
C THR A 67 -3.11 -5.84 1.01
N ALA A 68 -2.37 -6.06 2.10
CA ALA A 68 -2.37 -7.33 2.83
C ALA A 68 -3.72 -7.66 3.46
N LEU A 69 -4.39 -6.67 4.06
CA LEU A 69 -5.72 -6.86 4.66
C LEU A 69 -6.79 -7.16 3.60
N VAL A 70 -6.77 -6.47 2.46
CA VAL A 70 -7.68 -6.81 1.35
C VAL A 70 -7.39 -8.20 0.79
N ALA A 71 -6.11 -8.56 0.60
CA ALA A 71 -5.73 -9.90 0.17
C ALA A 71 -6.18 -10.98 1.16
N GLN A 72 -6.13 -10.70 2.47
CA GLN A 72 -6.66 -11.59 3.50
C GLN A 72 -8.17 -11.78 3.37
N CYS A 73 -8.94 -10.71 3.12
CA CYS A 73 -10.38 -10.80 2.86
C CYS A 73 -10.67 -11.65 1.61
N CYS A 74 -9.97 -11.41 0.50
CA CYS A 74 -10.11 -12.20 -0.73
C CYS A 74 -9.80 -13.69 -0.48
N CYS A 75 -8.72 -13.99 0.25
CA CYS A 75 -8.35 -15.36 0.60
C CYS A 75 -9.42 -16.05 1.46
N ARG A 76 -9.97 -15.35 2.45
CA ARG A 76 -11.07 -15.88 3.27
C ARG A 76 -12.33 -16.15 2.44
N LEU A 77 -12.66 -15.30 1.47
CA LEU A 77 -13.76 -15.55 0.53
C LEU A 77 -13.51 -16.76 -0.37
N GLN A 78 -12.27 -16.95 -0.85
CA GLN A 78 -11.90 -18.13 -1.63
C GLN A 78 -12.00 -19.42 -0.81
N LEU A 79 -11.52 -19.41 0.43
CA LEU A 79 -11.64 -20.54 1.37
C LEU A 79 -13.11 -20.86 1.66
N LEU A 80 -13.95 -19.84 1.85
CA LEU A 80 -15.39 -20.02 1.98
C LEU A 80 -15.98 -20.67 0.71
N GLY A 81 -15.60 -20.19 -0.47
CA GLY A 81 -16.05 -20.77 -1.74
C GLY A 81 -15.64 -22.23 -1.91
N LEU A 82 -14.42 -22.59 -1.47
CA LEU A 82 -13.96 -23.98 -1.40
C LEU A 82 -14.81 -24.80 -0.41
N SER A 83 -15.03 -24.29 0.80
CA SER A 83 -15.85 -24.96 1.82
C SER A 83 -17.29 -25.20 1.36
N LEU A 84 -17.86 -24.30 0.56
CA LEU A 84 -19.19 -24.46 -0.04
C LEU A 84 -19.19 -25.50 -1.16
N ARG A 85 -18.09 -25.62 -1.93
CA ARG A 85 -17.96 -26.64 -2.99
C ARG A 85 -17.79 -28.04 -2.42
N THR A 86 -16.96 -28.19 -1.39
CA THR A 86 -16.69 -29.48 -0.73
C THR A 86 -17.72 -29.81 0.36
N LEU A 87 -18.85 -29.10 0.39
CA LEU A 87 -19.84 -29.21 1.45
C LEU A 87 -20.47 -30.62 1.51
N PHE A 88 -20.51 -31.30 0.36
CA PHE A 88 -21.07 -32.64 0.18
C PHE A 88 -20.01 -33.72 -0.15
N ASP A 89 -18.73 -33.38 -0.27
CA ASP A 89 -17.69 -34.31 -0.76
C ASP A 89 -17.51 -35.56 0.12
N ASP A 90 -17.73 -35.43 1.43
CA ASP A 90 -17.63 -36.54 2.40
C ASP A 90 -18.91 -37.37 2.49
N LEU A 91 -19.93 -37.04 1.70
CA LEU A 91 -21.27 -37.61 1.81
C LEU A 91 -21.63 -38.33 0.51
N ASP A 92 -22.08 -39.58 0.64
CA ASP A 92 -22.44 -40.48 -0.45
C ASP A 92 -23.83 -40.12 -1.07
N VAL A 93 -24.17 -38.83 -1.06
CA VAL A 93 -25.50 -38.28 -1.43
C VAL A 93 -25.80 -38.50 -2.90
N TRP A 94 -24.76 -38.54 -3.73
CA TRP A 94 -24.90 -38.70 -5.17
C TRP A 94 -25.20 -40.15 -5.57
N ASP A 95 -24.81 -41.14 -4.74
CA ASP A 95 -25.00 -42.57 -5.00
C ASP A 95 -26.22 -43.14 -4.23
N LYS A 96 -26.62 -42.48 -3.13
CA LYS A 96 -27.82 -42.83 -2.34
C LYS A 96 -28.90 -41.77 -2.50
N ASN A 97 -30.03 -42.14 -3.10
CA ASN A 97 -31.23 -41.30 -3.24
C ASN A 97 -31.93 -40.92 -1.91
N ILE A 98 -31.34 -41.23 -0.75
CA ILE A 98 -31.92 -40.99 0.58
C ILE A 98 -30.86 -40.35 1.48
N ILE A 99 -31.07 -39.09 1.87
CA ILE A 99 -30.26 -38.39 2.88
C ILE A 99 -30.71 -38.85 4.26
N THR A 100 -29.80 -39.30 5.09
CA THR A 100 -30.10 -39.63 6.49
C THR A 100 -30.20 -38.37 7.36
N LEU A 101 -31.00 -38.42 8.42
CA LEU A 101 -31.18 -37.30 9.37
C LEU A 101 -29.85 -36.80 9.97
N SER A 102 -28.85 -37.68 10.11
CA SER A 102 -27.49 -37.33 10.56
C SER A 102 -26.70 -36.52 9.53
N GLU A 103 -26.83 -36.85 8.25
CA GLU A 103 -26.15 -36.15 7.15
C GLU A 103 -26.77 -34.77 6.93
N GLU A 104 -28.09 -34.67 6.98
CA GLU A 104 -28.82 -33.39 6.92
C GLU A 104 -28.37 -32.43 8.03
N LYS A 105 -28.27 -32.91 9.28
CA LYS A 105 -27.76 -32.11 10.40
C LYS A 105 -26.31 -31.67 10.20
N MET A 106 -25.46 -32.53 9.64
CA MET A 106 -24.07 -32.19 9.35
C MET A 106 -23.98 -31.11 8.27
N ILE A 107 -24.72 -31.26 7.17
CA ILE A 107 -24.83 -30.27 6.08
C ILE A 107 -25.30 -28.92 6.63
N SER A 108 -26.38 -28.93 7.42
CA SER A 108 -26.93 -27.72 8.04
C SER A 108 -25.90 -27.03 8.94
N SER A 109 -25.16 -27.79 9.76
CA SER A 109 -24.09 -27.25 10.61
C SER A 109 -22.94 -26.65 9.79
N ARG A 110 -22.49 -27.32 8.73
CA ARG A 110 -21.42 -26.81 7.84
C ARG A 110 -21.87 -25.55 7.09
N LEU A 111 -23.13 -25.50 6.65
CA LEU A 111 -23.71 -24.35 5.99
C LEU A 111 -23.82 -23.16 6.95
N HIS A 112 -24.24 -23.39 8.20
CA HIS A 112 -24.28 -22.36 9.24
C HIS A 112 -22.89 -21.74 9.46
N GLN A 113 -21.85 -22.59 9.56
CA GLN A 113 -20.47 -22.13 9.69
C GLN A 113 -19.99 -21.31 8.48
N CYS A 114 -20.41 -21.69 7.27
CA CYS A 114 -20.13 -20.92 6.06
C CYS A 114 -20.79 -19.54 6.11
N ILE A 115 -22.05 -19.46 6.55
CA ILE A 115 -22.78 -18.18 6.70
C ILE A 115 -22.09 -17.28 7.73
N ASP A 116 -21.73 -17.81 8.90
CA ASP A 116 -21.03 -17.06 9.94
C ASP A 116 -19.68 -16.53 9.46
N SER A 117 -18.93 -17.38 8.74
CA SER A 117 -17.64 -17.01 8.15
C SER A 117 -17.81 -15.92 7.09
N HIS A 118 -18.81 -16.04 6.22
CA HIS A 118 -19.14 -15.02 5.23
C HIS A 118 -19.46 -13.67 5.89
N GLN A 119 -20.32 -13.68 6.91
CA GLN A 119 -20.70 -12.47 7.64
C GLN A 119 -19.48 -11.82 8.32
N SER A 120 -18.59 -12.63 8.90
CA SER A 120 -17.34 -12.14 9.50
C SER A 120 -16.42 -11.46 8.49
N VAL A 121 -16.32 -12.01 7.27
CA VAL A 121 -15.54 -11.40 6.19
C VAL A 121 -16.17 -10.10 5.72
N LEU A 122 -17.50 -10.05 5.53
CA LEU A 122 -18.20 -8.82 5.19
C LEU A 122 -17.98 -7.71 6.23
N ASN A 123 -18.07 -8.06 7.51
CA ASN A 123 -17.79 -7.10 8.59
C ASN A 123 -16.34 -6.57 8.52
N SER A 124 -15.37 -7.45 8.20
CA SER A 124 -13.98 -7.05 8.02
C SER A 124 -13.79 -6.10 6.84
N VAL A 125 -14.47 -6.34 5.72
CA VAL A 125 -14.45 -5.46 4.53
C VAL A 125 -15.07 -4.11 4.84
N VAL A 126 -16.19 -4.06 5.57
CA VAL A 126 -16.82 -2.79 6.00
C VAL A 126 -15.89 -1.99 6.92
N GLN A 127 -15.19 -2.66 7.86
CA GLN A 127 -14.20 -2.00 8.70
C GLN A 127 -13.03 -1.44 7.89
N LEU A 128 -12.49 -2.23 6.95
CA LEU A 128 -11.46 -1.80 6.01
C LEU A 128 -11.89 -0.57 5.22
N GLN A 129 -13.11 -0.60 4.65
CA GLN A 129 -13.65 0.52 3.90
C GLN A 129 -13.78 1.77 4.77
N ASN A 130 -14.32 1.67 5.97
CA ASN A 130 -14.49 2.82 6.86
C ASN A 130 -13.15 3.40 7.34
N CYS A 131 -12.14 2.56 7.58
CA CYS A 131 -10.82 3.01 8.03
C CYS A 131 -9.97 3.61 6.91
N PHE A 132 -10.03 3.06 5.70
CA PHE A 132 -9.11 3.41 4.62
C PHE A 132 -9.73 4.23 3.48
N SER A 133 -11.06 4.36 3.40
CA SER A 133 -11.69 5.10 2.30
C SER A 133 -11.22 6.55 2.21
N GLU A 134 -11.22 7.29 3.32
CA GLU A 134 -10.76 8.69 3.32
C GLU A 134 -9.24 8.81 3.07
N PRO A 135 -8.37 8.06 3.76
CA PRO A 135 -6.93 8.05 3.46
C PRO A 135 -6.59 7.75 2.00
N ILE A 136 -7.27 6.76 1.39
CA ILE A 136 -7.04 6.38 -0.01
C ILE A 136 -7.44 7.50 -0.97
N LEU A 137 -8.58 8.17 -0.72
CA LEU A 137 -9.01 9.30 -1.54
C LEU A 137 -7.99 10.44 -1.51
N ILE A 138 -7.48 10.77 -0.32
CA ILE A 138 -6.41 11.77 -0.16
C ILE A 138 -5.15 11.30 -0.89
N GLN A 139 -4.75 10.04 -0.73
CA GLN A 139 -3.55 9.49 -1.35
C GLN A 139 -3.61 9.56 -2.88
N ILE A 140 -4.72 9.14 -3.49
CA ILE A 140 -4.90 9.19 -4.96
C ILE A 140 -4.86 10.65 -5.46
N THR A 141 -5.51 11.56 -4.74
CA THR A 141 -5.55 12.99 -5.10
C THR A 141 -4.15 13.61 -5.05
N VAL A 142 -3.42 13.35 -3.96
CA VAL A 142 -2.05 13.86 -3.77
C VAL A 142 -1.10 13.25 -4.80
N SER A 143 -1.18 11.94 -5.05
CA SER A 143 -0.37 11.27 -6.07
C SER A 143 -0.62 11.81 -7.47
N MET A 144 -1.88 12.10 -7.84
CA MET A 144 -2.22 12.73 -9.12
C MET A 144 -1.52 14.09 -9.29
N ILE A 145 -1.62 14.96 -8.28
CA ILE A 145 -0.96 16.28 -8.30
C ILE A 145 0.56 16.12 -8.45
N ILE A 146 1.14 15.22 -7.66
CA ILE A 146 2.58 14.94 -7.66
C ILE A 146 3.05 14.42 -9.02
N ILE A 147 2.31 13.49 -9.62
CA ILE A 147 2.60 12.95 -10.95
C ILE A 147 2.61 14.08 -11.98
N CYS A 148 1.58 14.93 -11.98
CA CYS A 148 1.48 16.06 -12.91
C CYS A 148 2.65 17.05 -12.75
N VAL A 149 2.97 17.45 -11.51
CA VAL A 149 4.05 18.39 -11.23
C VAL A 149 5.41 17.80 -11.58
N THR A 150 5.66 16.53 -11.23
CA THR A 150 6.93 15.84 -11.50
C THR A 150 7.13 15.64 -13.00
N ALA A 151 6.09 15.25 -13.74
CA ALA A 151 6.14 15.12 -15.19
C ALA A 151 6.41 16.47 -15.86
N TYR A 152 5.78 17.54 -15.40
CA TYR A 152 6.05 18.90 -15.88
C TYR A 152 7.51 19.31 -15.60
N GLN A 153 8.01 19.11 -14.37
CA GLN A 153 9.41 19.42 -14.04
C GLN A 153 10.40 18.64 -14.90
N LEU A 154 10.15 17.35 -15.15
CA LEU A 154 10.97 16.52 -16.04
C LEU A 154 11.00 17.04 -17.48
N ALA A 155 9.90 17.63 -17.96
CA ALA A 155 9.84 18.20 -19.31
C ALA A 155 10.65 19.49 -19.48
N PHE A 156 10.87 20.25 -18.40
CA PHE A 156 11.49 21.60 -18.46
C PHE A 156 12.87 21.70 -17.77
N GLU A 157 13.18 20.87 -16.77
CA GLU A 157 14.46 20.88 -16.05
C GLU A 157 15.19 19.53 -16.12
N ALA A 158 16.02 19.35 -17.16
CA ALA A 158 16.81 18.15 -17.38
C ALA A 158 18.34 18.35 -17.24
N SER A 159 18.77 19.39 -16.50
CA SER A 159 20.20 19.75 -16.43
C SER A 159 21.04 18.82 -15.55
N ASN A 160 20.47 18.24 -14.49
CA ASN A 160 21.18 17.34 -13.57
C ASN A 160 20.68 15.88 -13.73
N PRO A 161 21.52 14.95 -14.22
CA PRO A 161 21.10 13.57 -14.49
C PRO A 161 20.70 12.82 -13.21
N VAL A 162 21.31 13.12 -12.06
CA VAL A 162 20.95 12.51 -10.77
C VAL A 162 19.55 12.94 -10.34
N ARG A 163 19.22 14.21 -10.54
CA ARG A 163 17.88 14.76 -10.25
C ARG A 163 16.82 14.12 -11.13
N VAL A 164 17.09 14.04 -12.44
CA VAL A 164 16.20 13.41 -13.42
C VAL A 164 15.95 11.95 -13.06
N LEU A 165 17.01 11.18 -12.79
CA LEU A 165 16.88 9.78 -12.36
C LEU A 165 16.03 9.64 -11.10
N SER A 166 16.22 10.52 -10.12
CA SER A 166 15.44 10.52 -8.87
C SER A 166 13.97 10.84 -9.10
N MET A 167 13.67 11.80 -9.99
CA MET A 167 12.31 12.17 -10.37
C MET A 167 11.60 11.05 -11.15
N VAL A 168 12.31 10.38 -12.06
CA VAL A 168 11.77 9.21 -12.78
C VAL A 168 11.51 8.05 -11.82
N ALA A 169 12.45 7.75 -10.91
CA ALA A 169 12.26 6.75 -9.85
C ALA A 169 11.03 7.08 -8.97
N TYR A 170 10.88 8.36 -8.61
CA TYR A 170 9.73 8.82 -7.86
C TYR A 170 8.41 8.65 -8.62
N LEU A 171 8.37 9.03 -9.90
CA LEU A 171 7.20 8.86 -10.76
C LEU A 171 6.78 7.38 -10.87
N MET A 172 7.75 6.48 -11.07
CA MET A 172 7.49 5.04 -11.10
C MET A 172 6.93 4.54 -9.77
N CYS A 173 7.47 5.02 -8.64
CA CYS A 173 6.98 4.69 -7.31
C CYS A 173 5.50 5.09 -7.13
N MET A 174 5.14 6.33 -7.49
CA MET A 174 3.76 6.82 -7.36
C MET A 174 2.78 6.06 -8.28
N MET A 175 3.20 5.75 -9.50
CA MET A 175 2.37 4.97 -10.44
C MET A 175 2.13 3.54 -9.93
N LEU A 176 3.17 2.88 -9.40
CA LEU A 176 3.04 1.55 -8.82
C LEU A 176 2.14 1.54 -7.57
N GLN A 177 2.20 2.59 -6.76
CA GLN A 177 1.34 2.73 -5.59
C GLN A 177 -0.15 2.75 -6.01
N ILE A 178 -0.50 3.58 -7.01
CA ILE A 178 -1.86 3.63 -7.56
C ILE A 178 -2.26 2.27 -8.17
N PHE A 179 -1.37 1.67 -8.95
CA PHE A 179 -1.61 0.36 -9.56
C PHE A 179 -1.93 -0.71 -8.52
N LEU A 180 -1.26 -0.71 -7.37
CA LEU A 180 -1.54 -1.67 -6.30
C LEU A 180 -2.94 -1.52 -5.71
N TYR A 181 -3.37 -0.28 -5.47
CA TYR A 181 -4.73 -0.01 -5.02
C TYR A 181 -5.77 -0.50 -6.05
N CYS A 182 -5.50 -0.30 -7.34
CA CYS A 182 -6.40 -0.73 -8.42
C CYS A 182 -6.36 -2.23 -8.71
N TYR A 183 -5.24 -2.92 -8.46
CA TYR A 183 -5.12 -4.35 -8.74
C TYR A 183 -5.90 -5.21 -7.73
N GLN A 184 -5.98 -4.71 -6.49
CA GLN A 184 -6.55 -5.45 -5.37
C GLN A 184 -8.05 -5.16 -5.15
N GLY A 185 -8.56 -4.07 -5.74
CA GLY A 185 -9.99 -3.70 -5.73
C GLY A 185 -10.73 -4.29 -6.93
#